data_AF-A0A1H2ZSX3-F1
#
_entry.id   AF-A0A1H2ZSX3-F1
#
_cell.length_a   1.000
_cell.length_b   1.000
_cell.length_c   1.000
_cell.angle_alpha   90.00
_cell.angle_beta   90.00
_cell.angle_gamma   90.00
#
_symmetry.space_group_name_H-M   'P 1'
#
loop_
_entity.id
_entity.type
_entity.pdbx_description
1 polymer ?
#
loop_
_entity_poly.entity_id
_entity_poly.type
_entity_poly.pdbx_seq_one_letter_code
_entity_poly.pdbx_strand_id
1 'polypeptide(L)'
;MYKKILVAYNGTPESQSALHECIHMSPPPSTEVHLLAVVQLSPHGMAGGYAPELAFTTEREMMEQELERGRALMAAAGLNVVPHLQLGEPVEVIGALADVLGIDLIIVGHSRHKTFAMRWWRGSMDALLIERVKASILVAVRC
;
A
#
# COMPACT_ATOMS: atom_id res chain seq x y z
N MET A 1 10.67 19.12 -1.32
CA MET A 1 10.39 17.99 -2.22
C MET A 1 10.70 16.72 -1.45
N TYR A 2 9.83 15.71 -1.50
CA TYR A 2 9.99 14.46 -0.75
C TYR A 2 11.13 13.61 -1.32
N LYS A 3 11.98 13.08 -0.46
CA LYS A 3 13.14 12.25 -0.84
C LYS A 3 12.80 10.78 -0.87
N LYS A 4 11.88 10.33 -0.02
CA LYS A 4 11.49 8.93 0.13
C LYS A 4 9.98 8.80 0.24
N ILE A 5 9.38 8.27 -0.81
CA ILE A 5 7.93 8.14 -0.93
C ILE A 5 7.55 6.69 -0.71
N LEU A 6 6.54 6.41 0.11
CA LEU A 6 5.93 5.09 0.26
C LEU A 6 4.54 5.11 -0.38
N VAL A 7 4.26 4.18 -1.28
CA VAL A 7 2.95 4.00 -1.93
C VAL A 7 2.36 2.68 -1.44
N ALA A 8 1.19 2.74 -0.80
CA ALA A 8 0.45 1.55 -0.40
C ALA A 8 -0.35 0.98 -1.60
N TYR A 9 -0.09 -0.29 -1.94
CA TYR A 9 -0.62 -0.93 -3.14
C TYR A 9 -1.05 -2.37 -2.90
N ASN A 10 -2.24 -2.74 -3.36
CA ASN A 10 -2.76 -4.11 -3.25
C ASN A 10 -3.57 -4.54 -4.49
N GLY A 11 -3.35 -3.89 -5.64
CA GLY A 11 -4.05 -4.19 -6.89
C GLY A 11 -5.47 -3.62 -7.00
N THR A 12 -6.10 -3.19 -5.90
CA THR A 12 -7.45 -2.61 -5.93
C THR A 12 -7.51 -1.30 -6.70
N PRO A 13 -8.67 -0.92 -7.28
CA PRO A 13 -8.85 0.36 -7.97
C PRO A 13 -8.48 1.58 -7.10
N GLU A 14 -8.79 1.51 -5.80
CA GLU A 14 -8.38 2.54 -4.85
C GLU A 14 -6.86 2.67 -4.78
N SER A 15 -6.16 1.55 -4.56
CA SER A 15 -4.70 1.54 -4.44
C SER A 15 -3.99 1.90 -5.75
N GLN A 16 -4.59 1.60 -6.91
CA GLN A 16 -4.11 2.08 -8.20
C GLN A 16 -4.16 3.60 -8.30
N SER A 17 -5.13 4.25 -7.65
CA SER A 17 -5.18 5.73 -7.62
C SER A 17 -3.97 6.33 -6.92
N ALA A 18 -3.47 5.70 -5.85
CA ALA A 18 -2.25 6.12 -5.16
C ALA A 18 -1.01 6.00 -6.05
N LEU A 19 -0.92 4.86 -6.74
CA LEU A 19 0.16 4.58 -7.69
C LEU A 19 0.17 5.61 -8.83
N HIS A 20 -0.99 5.88 -9.43
CA HIS A 20 -1.13 6.89 -10.48
C HIS A 20 -0.84 8.30 -9.99
N GLU A 21 -1.20 8.62 -8.75
CA GLU A 21 -0.89 9.93 -8.18
C GLU A 21 0.62 10.12 -7.98
N CYS A 22 1.32 9.08 -7.52
CA CYS A 22 2.78 9.12 -7.42
C CYS A 22 3.44 9.36 -8.80
N ILE A 23 2.91 8.72 -9.86
CA ILE A 23 3.38 8.94 -11.23
C ILE A 23 3.06 10.37 -11.70
N HIS A 24 1.85 10.85 -11.43
CA HIS A 24 1.39 12.19 -11.81
C HIS A 24 2.22 13.29 -11.14
N MET A 25 2.60 13.11 -9.87
CA MET A 25 3.51 14.00 -9.16
C MET A 25 4.89 14.11 -9.82
N SER A 26 5.28 13.11 -10.63
CA SER A 26 6.54 13.06 -11.38
C SER A 26 7.74 13.43 -10.50
N PRO A 27 7.97 12.73 -9.37
CA PRO A 27 9.11 13.02 -8.50
C PRO A 27 10.43 12.89 -9.29
N PRO A 28 11.46 13.65 -8.89
CA PRO A 28 12.72 13.67 -9.61
C PRO A 28 13.41 12.30 -9.54
N PRO A 29 14.31 11.97 -10.47
CA PRO A 29 15.01 10.68 -10.47
C PRO A 29 15.81 10.37 -9.20
N SER A 30 16.12 11.38 -8.38
CA SER A 30 16.80 11.24 -7.10
C SER A 30 15.88 10.82 -5.94
N THR A 31 14.56 10.81 -6.13
CA THR A 31 13.59 10.33 -5.14
C THR A 31 13.52 8.81 -5.17
N GLU A 32 13.66 8.19 -3.99
CA GLU A 32 13.45 6.76 -3.81
C GLU A 32 11.96 6.49 -3.58
N VAL A 33 11.35 5.68 -4.43
CA VAL A 33 9.93 5.32 -4.30
C VAL A 33 9.83 3.88 -3.81
N HIS A 34 9.15 3.67 -2.70
CA HIS A 34 8.89 2.38 -2.11
C HIS A 34 7.44 1.99 -2.41
N LEU A 35 7.23 0.83 -3.03
CA LEU A 35 5.90 0.29 -3.29
C LEU A 35 5.64 -0.85 -2.31
N LEU A 36 4.60 -0.75 -1.48
CA LEU A 36 4.32 -1.72 -0.42
C LEU A 36 2.99 -2.42 -0.65
N ALA A 37 3.05 -3.75 -0.66
CA ALA A 37 1.89 -4.63 -0.56
C ALA A 37 1.92 -5.41 0.76
N VAL A 38 0.75 -5.51 1.40
CA VAL A 38 0.59 -6.20 2.69
C VAL A 38 -0.37 -7.38 2.52
N VAL A 39 0.11 -8.58 2.83
CA VAL A 39 -0.67 -9.81 2.92
C VAL A 39 -1.25 -9.91 4.32
N GLN A 40 -2.56 -10.12 4.43
CA GLN A 40 -3.25 -10.29 5.71
C GLN A 40 -3.65 -11.76 5.88
N LEU A 41 -3.41 -12.34 7.06
CA LEU A 41 -3.94 -13.67 7.36
C LEU A 41 -5.43 -13.56 7.63
N SER A 42 -6.27 -14.01 6.68
CA SER A 42 -7.72 -14.04 6.90
C SER A 42 -8.08 -15.05 8.00
N PRO A 43 -8.82 -14.65 9.05
CA PRO A 43 -9.28 -15.56 10.11
C PRO A 43 -10.14 -16.73 9.58
N HIS A 44 -10.78 -16.54 8.43
CA HIS A 44 -11.71 -17.51 7.84
C HIS A 44 -11.00 -18.73 7.22
N GLY A 45 -9.70 -18.60 6.89
CA GLY A 45 -8.89 -19.73 6.41
C GLY A 45 -8.72 -20.84 7.44
N MET A 46 -8.88 -20.52 8.74
CA MET A 46 -8.81 -21.50 9.82
C MET A 46 -10.12 -22.27 10.07
N ALA A 47 -11.27 -21.73 9.63
CA ALA A 47 -12.58 -22.30 9.95
C ALA A 47 -13.07 -23.38 8.97
N GLY A 48 -12.49 -23.45 7.76
CA GLY A 48 -12.99 -24.28 6.66
C GLY A 48 -12.34 -25.64 6.44
N GLY A 49 -11.36 -26.05 7.27
CA GLY A 49 -10.62 -27.31 7.06
C GLY A 49 -9.73 -27.33 5.82
N TYR A 50 -9.59 -26.20 5.13
CA TYR A 50 -8.59 -26.01 4.07
C TYR A 50 -7.21 -25.91 4.71
N ALA A 51 -6.20 -26.57 4.13
CA ALA A 51 -4.82 -26.48 4.59
C ALA A 51 -4.38 -25.01 4.60
N PRO A 52 -4.24 -24.37 5.78
CA PRO A 52 -4.05 -22.92 5.89
C PRO A 52 -2.80 -22.44 5.15
N GLU A 53 -1.81 -23.33 5.04
CA GLU A 53 -0.53 -23.12 4.36
C GLU A 53 -0.67 -22.94 2.84
N LEU A 54 -1.55 -23.70 2.18
CA LEU A 54 -1.78 -23.57 0.74
C LEU A 54 -2.51 -22.28 0.39
N ALA A 55 -3.57 -21.95 1.13
CA ALA A 55 -4.33 -20.71 0.92
C ALA A 55 -3.45 -19.47 1.13
N PHE A 56 -2.62 -19.48 2.17
CA PHE A 56 -1.66 -18.41 2.43
C PHE A 56 -0.62 -18.28 1.30
N THR A 57 -0.10 -19.40 0.81
CA THR A 57 0.89 -19.40 -0.28
C THR A 57 0.27 -18.80 -1.56
N THR A 58 -0.96 -19.19 -1.91
CA THR A 58 -1.67 -18.62 -3.05
C THR A 58 -1.93 -17.12 -2.91
N GLU A 59 -2.39 -16.66 -1.73
CA GLU A 59 -2.64 -15.22 -1.50
C GLU A 59 -1.34 -14.41 -1.60
N ARG A 60 -0.25 -14.93 -1.05
CA ARG A 60 1.06 -14.30 -1.14
C ARG A 60 1.53 -14.21 -2.60
N GLU A 61 1.43 -15.28 -3.37
CA GLU A 61 1.81 -15.32 -4.79
C GLU A 61 0.99 -14.32 -5.62
N MET A 62 -0.32 -14.25 -5.39
CA MET A 62 -1.19 -13.27 -6.07
C MET A 62 -0.79 -11.83 -5.74
N MET A 63 -0.50 -11.55 -4.46
CA MET A 63 -0.07 -10.22 -4.03
C MET A 63 1.31 -9.85 -4.59
N GLU A 64 2.22 -10.81 -4.69
CA GLU A 64 3.55 -10.62 -5.30
C GLU A 64 3.44 -10.27 -6.79
N GLN A 65 2.55 -10.95 -7.53
CA GLN A 65 2.27 -10.63 -8.93
C GLN A 65 1.70 -9.21 -9.10
N GLU A 66 0.74 -8.84 -8.23
CA GLU A 66 0.20 -7.48 -8.24
C GLU A 66 1.28 -6.44 -7.93
N LEU A 67 2.09 -6.67 -6.90
CA LEU A 67 3.19 -5.77 -6.52
C LEU A 67 4.17 -5.56 -7.68
N GLU A 68 4.54 -6.63 -8.37
CA GLU A 68 5.45 -6.56 -9.52
C GLU A 68 4.81 -5.81 -10.71
N ARG A 69 3.52 -6.03 -10.96
CA ARG A 69 2.76 -5.27 -11.98
C ARG A 69 2.78 -3.77 -11.68
N GLY A 70 2.52 -3.40 -10.43
CA GLY A 70 2.57 -2.00 -9.99
C GLY A 70 3.98 -1.41 -10.13
N ARG A 71 5.00 -2.14 -9.69
CA ARG A 71 6.41 -1.74 -9.81
C ARG A 71 6.81 -1.50 -11.26
N ALA A 72 6.46 -2.41 -12.16
CA ALA A 72 6.75 -2.31 -13.58
C ALA A 72 6.08 -1.07 -14.21
N LEU A 73 4.84 -0.78 -13.85
CA LEU A 73 4.11 0.40 -14.35
C LEU A 73 4.79 1.71 -13.91
N MET A 74 5.16 1.81 -12.62
CA MET A 74 5.86 2.97 -12.09
C MET A 74 7.27 3.12 -12.68
N ALA A 75 8.00 2.01 -12.86
CA ALA A 75 9.32 2.02 -13.49
C ALA A 75 9.27 2.43 -14.97
N ALA A 76 8.24 2.01 -15.71
CA ALA A 76 8.00 2.45 -17.08
C ALA A 76 7.71 3.96 -17.18
N ALA A 77 7.22 4.57 -16.11
CA ALA A 77 7.07 6.02 -15.99
C ALA A 77 8.37 6.75 -15.56
N GLY A 78 9.50 6.04 -15.47
CA GLY A 78 10.81 6.62 -15.14
C GLY A 78 11.11 6.74 -13.65
N LEU A 79 10.32 6.11 -12.77
CA LEU A 79 10.54 6.14 -11.33
C LEU A 79 11.53 5.06 -10.87
N ASN A 80 12.35 5.38 -9.86
CA ASN A 80 13.18 4.40 -9.15
C ASN A 80 12.36 3.74 -8.04
N VAL A 81 11.90 2.50 -8.27
CA VAL A 81 10.90 1.83 -7.44
C VAL A 81 11.47 0.59 -6.74
N VAL A 82 11.38 0.58 -5.41
CA VAL A 82 11.76 -0.55 -4.55
C VAL A 82 10.49 -1.25 -4.04
N PRO A 83 10.20 -2.49 -4.45
CA PRO A 83 9.02 -3.23 -4.01
C PRO A 83 9.21 -3.82 -2.61
N HIS A 84 8.13 -3.89 -1.83
CA HIS A 84 8.06 -4.50 -0.49
C HIS A 84 6.80 -5.35 -0.40
N LEU A 85 6.98 -6.64 -0.13
CA LEU A 85 5.88 -7.56 0.21
C LEU A 85 6.01 -7.91 1.69
N GLN A 86 5.01 -7.58 2.48
CA GLN A 86 5.03 -7.76 3.93
C GLN A 86 3.80 -8.53 4.41
N LEU A 87 3.94 -9.23 5.54
CA LEU A 87 2.84 -9.90 6.22
C LEU A 87 2.44 -9.11 7.46
N GLY A 88 1.16 -8.88 7.67
CA GLY A 88 0.66 -8.29 8.91
C GLY A 88 -0.52 -7.34 8.72
N GLU A 89 -0.77 -6.51 9.74
CA GLU A 89 -1.81 -5.50 9.69
C GLU A 89 -1.33 -4.26 8.90
N PRO A 90 -2.06 -3.79 7.87
CA PRO A 90 -1.58 -2.77 6.95
C PRO A 90 -1.08 -1.49 7.60
N VAL A 91 -1.81 -0.93 8.57
CA VAL A 91 -1.42 0.32 9.26
C VAL A 91 -0.14 0.15 10.06
N GLU A 92 0.02 -1.00 10.70
CA GLU A 92 1.21 -1.28 11.51
C GLU A 92 2.44 -1.45 10.64
N VAL A 93 2.29 -2.20 9.55
CA VAL A 93 3.34 -2.45 8.57
C VAL A 93 3.75 -1.16 7.86
N ILE A 94 2.77 -0.35 7.41
CA ILE A 94 3.04 0.95 6.78
C ILE A 94 3.81 1.85 7.75
N GLY A 95 3.36 1.97 8.99
CA GLY A 95 4.03 2.81 9.99
C GLY A 95 5.44 2.34 10.32
N ALA A 96 5.62 1.04 10.57
CA ALA A 96 6.93 0.45 10.87
C ALA A 96 7.91 0.61 9.70
N LEU A 97 7.46 0.36 8.47
CA LEU A 97 8.30 0.51 7.28
C LEU A 97 8.63 1.99 7.03
N ALA A 98 7.68 2.91 7.27
CA ALA A 98 7.92 4.33 7.18
C ALA A 98 9.03 4.81 8.13
N ASP A 99 9.00 4.34 9.39
CA ASP A 99 10.02 4.65 10.39
C ASP A 99 11.39 4.05 10.03
N VAL A 100 11.42 2.77 9.66
CA VAL A 100 12.67 2.06 9.32
C VAL A 100 13.37 2.67 8.12
N LEU A 101 12.60 3.06 7.08
CA LEU A 101 13.17 3.59 5.85
C LEU A 101 13.37 5.11 5.87
N GLY A 102 12.82 5.80 6.86
CA GLY A 102 12.81 7.26 6.94
C GLY A 102 11.97 7.90 5.83
N ILE A 103 10.78 7.35 5.58
CA ILE A 103 9.83 7.86 4.58
C ILE A 103 9.36 9.26 4.99
N ASP A 104 9.32 10.20 4.04
CA ASP A 104 8.85 11.57 4.26
C ASP A 104 7.50 11.89 3.59
N LEU A 105 7.02 11.01 2.70
CA LEU A 105 5.64 11.02 2.18
C LEU A 105 5.07 9.61 2.07
N ILE A 106 3.85 9.41 2.57
CA ILE A 106 3.05 8.20 2.36
C ILE A 106 1.87 8.54 1.45
N ILE A 107 1.64 7.73 0.42
CA ILE A 107 0.53 7.87 -0.52
C ILE A 107 -0.40 6.65 -0.38
N VAL A 108 -1.67 6.92 -0.08
CA VAL A 108 -2.71 5.91 0.05
C VAL A 108 -3.89 6.20 -0.87
N GLY A 109 -4.54 5.14 -1.32
CA GLY A 109 -5.72 5.24 -2.19
C GLY A 109 -7.01 5.26 -1.38
N HIS A 110 -8.02 5.99 -1.85
CA HIS A 110 -9.32 6.03 -1.18
C HIS A 110 -10.51 5.98 -2.15
N SER A 111 -11.49 5.12 -1.84
CA SER A 111 -12.71 4.95 -2.63
C SER A 111 -13.76 6.00 -2.30
N ARG A 112 -14.33 6.68 -3.30
CA ARG A 112 -15.50 7.55 -3.10
C ARG A 112 -16.82 6.77 -2.99
N HIS A 113 -16.85 5.52 -3.47
CA HIS A 113 -18.08 4.75 -3.69
C HIS A 113 -18.41 3.71 -2.62
N LYS A 114 -17.52 3.48 -1.64
CA LYS A 114 -17.83 2.59 -0.51
C LYS A 114 -18.78 3.30 0.48
N THR A 115 -19.88 2.63 0.84
CA THR A 115 -20.86 3.06 1.85
C THR A 115 -20.13 3.49 3.13
N PHE A 116 -20.67 4.43 3.92
CA PHE A 116 -20.05 4.89 5.19
C PHE A 116 -19.65 3.74 6.16
N ALA A 117 -20.23 2.55 6.01
CA ALA A 117 -19.83 1.32 6.71
C ALA A 117 -18.61 0.56 6.13
N MET A 118 -18.37 0.66 4.83
CA MET A 118 -17.26 0.03 4.09
C MET A 118 -16.09 1.00 3.84
N ARG A 119 -16.19 2.23 4.32
CA ARG A 119 -15.08 3.18 4.30
C ARG A 119 -14.01 2.70 5.29
N TRP A 120 -12.77 2.56 4.82
CA TRP A 120 -11.59 2.49 5.69
C TRP A 120 -11.53 3.69 6.67
N TRP A 121 -12.26 4.76 6.35
CA TRP A 121 -12.52 5.94 7.17
C TRP A 121 -13.42 5.73 8.41
N ARG A 122 -13.90 4.52 8.73
CA ARG A 122 -14.47 4.26 10.08
C ARG A 122 -13.34 4.23 11.11
N GLY A 123 -12.87 5.41 11.49
CA GLY A 123 -12.43 5.72 12.85
C GLY A 123 -11.11 5.13 13.35
N SER A 124 -10.40 4.30 12.57
CA SER A 124 -9.15 3.71 13.08
C SER A 124 -7.98 3.84 12.10
N MET A 125 -8.07 3.41 10.84
CA MET A 125 -6.82 3.25 10.05
C MET A 125 -6.12 4.57 9.70
N ASP A 126 -6.84 5.60 9.25
CA ASP A 126 -6.23 6.87 8.83
C ASP A 126 -5.85 7.75 10.04
N ALA A 127 -6.67 7.74 11.10
CA ALA A 127 -6.35 8.40 12.37
C ALA A 127 -5.15 7.72 13.06
N LEU A 128 -5.11 6.38 13.09
CA LEU A 128 -3.97 5.64 13.61
C LEU A 128 -2.73 5.82 12.74
N LEU A 129 -2.86 5.94 11.40
CA LEU A 129 -1.69 6.23 10.57
C LEU A 129 -1.15 7.62 10.88
N ILE A 130 -2.02 8.64 10.96
CA ILE A 130 -1.66 10.02 11.34
C ILE A 130 -1.01 10.05 12.73
N GLU A 131 -1.49 9.25 13.69
CA GLU A 131 -0.89 9.14 15.03
C GLU A 131 0.42 8.35 15.03
N ARG A 132 0.63 7.44 14.06
CA ARG A 132 1.75 6.50 14.04
C ARG A 132 2.91 6.93 13.14
N VAL A 133 2.70 7.84 12.19
CA VAL A 133 3.73 8.25 11.22
C VAL A 133 4.13 9.71 11.38
N LYS A 134 5.42 9.98 11.18
CA LYS A 134 5.99 11.35 11.15
C LYS A 134 6.03 11.94 9.73
N ALA A 135 5.64 11.15 8.73
CA ALA A 135 5.63 11.51 7.32
C ALA A 135 4.39 12.32 6.96
N SER A 136 4.47 13.10 5.88
CA SER A 136 3.27 13.66 5.26
C SER A 136 2.42 12.54 4.65
N ILE A 137 1.10 12.71 4.61
CA ILE A 137 0.18 11.74 4.01
C ILE A 137 -0.55 12.41 2.85
N LEU A 138 -0.55 11.76 1.70
CA LEU A 138 -1.38 12.11 0.55
C LEU A 138 -2.45 11.03 0.34
N VAL A 139 -3.70 11.47 0.27
CA VAL A 139 -4.84 10.58 0.00
C VAL A 139 -5.29 10.79 -1.44
N ALA A 140 -5.07 9.80 -2.28
CA ALA A 140 -5.47 9.81 -3.68
C ALA A 140 -6.94 9.38 -3.80
N VAL A 141 -7.79 10.33 -4.20
CA VAL A 141 -9.22 10.13 -4.46
C VAL A 141 -9.48 10.30 -5.96
N ARG A 142 -9.42 9.22 -6.74
CA ARG A 142 -9.92 9.25 -8.13
C ARG A 142 -11.28 8.55 -8.22
N CYS A 143 -12.14 9.11 -9.06
CA CYS A 143 -13.50 8.63 -9.35
C CYS A 143 -13.47 7.38 -10.22
#